data_AF-A0A1G5CNY7-F1
#
_entry.id   AF-A0A1G5CNY7-F1
#
_cell.length_a   1.000
_cell.length_b   1.000
_cell.length_c   1.000
_cell.angle_alpha   90.00
_cell.angle_beta   90.00
_cell.angle_gamma   90.00
#
_symmetry.space_group_name_H-M   'P 1'
#
loop_
_entity.id
_entity.type
_entity.pdbx_description
1 polymer ?
#
loop_
_entity_poly.entity_id
_entity_poly.type
_entity_poly.pdbx_seq_one_letter_code
_entity_poly.pdbx_strand_id
1 'polypeptide(L)'
;MNKKPKLSKNIGNDVVLCRTTNRIVSNRTSELLLEQSVAFTKSWRRVPFFRRRIYNGASRVCIISINRTQYSRARRILDLLEERDYNRLKLNVI
;
A
#
# COMPACT_ATOMS: atom_id res chain seq x y z
N MET A 1 -8.96 38.57 11.42
CA MET A 1 -7.65 37.96 11.08
C MET A 1 -7.87 36.51 10.65
N ASN A 2 -7.94 36.25 9.35
CA ASN A 2 -8.15 34.89 8.82
C ASN A 2 -6.84 34.10 8.93
N LYS A 3 -6.73 33.25 9.96
CA LYS A 3 -5.65 32.25 10.02
C LYS A 3 -5.86 31.25 8.89
N LYS A 4 -5.08 31.39 7.81
CA LYS A 4 -4.98 30.36 6.77
C LYS A 4 -4.65 29.02 7.46
N PRO A 5 -5.40 27.92 7.21
CA PRO A 5 -5.06 26.63 7.78
C PRO A 5 -3.64 26.28 7.34
N LYS A 6 -2.76 25.97 8.31
CA LYS A 6 -1.40 25.50 8.01
C LYS A 6 -1.56 24.17 7.28
N LEU A 7 -1.36 24.21 5.96
CA LEU A 7 -1.27 23.04 5.10
C LEU A 7 -0.21 22.13 5.72
N SER A 8 -0.64 21.00 6.29
CA SER A 8 0.26 20.10 7.01
C SER A 8 1.45 19.75 6.12
N LYS A 9 2.68 19.76 6.66
CA LYS A 9 3.96 19.46 5.97
C LYS A 9 4.03 18.10 5.24
N ASN A 10 2.95 17.32 5.25
CA ASN A 10 2.84 15.96 4.72
C ASN A 10 1.91 15.82 3.52
N ILE A 11 1.43 16.93 2.94
CA ILE A 11 0.69 16.92 1.68
C ILE A 11 1.67 16.53 0.56
N GLY A 12 1.51 15.31 0.05
CA GLY A 12 2.38 14.69 -0.96
C GLY A 12 3.34 13.61 -0.44
N ASN A 13 3.38 13.33 0.87
CA ASN A 13 4.24 12.28 1.44
C ASN A 13 3.53 10.93 1.50
N ASP A 14 3.01 10.48 0.35
CA ASP A 14 2.51 9.12 0.24
C ASP A 14 3.68 8.15 0.29
N VAL A 15 3.59 7.20 1.21
CA VAL A 15 4.58 6.15 1.40
C VAL A 15 3.99 4.83 0.96
N VAL A 16 4.83 3.96 0.41
CA VAL A 16 4.39 2.61 0.07
C VAL A 16 4.09 1.87 1.36
N LEU A 17 2.90 1.29 1.46
CA LEU A 17 2.50 0.42 2.56
C LEU A 17 2.93 -1.02 2.25
N CYS A 18 2.49 -1.54 1.10
CA CYS A 18 2.78 -2.90 0.68
C CYS A 18 2.82 -3.03 -0.84
N ARG A 19 3.42 -4.13 -1.30
CA ARG A 19 3.50 -4.53 -2.70
C ARG A 19 3.05 -5.98 -2.82
N THR A 20 2.32 -6.31 -3.89
CA THR A 20 1.96 -7.71 -4.18
C THR A 20 1.84 -7.94 -5.67
N THR A 21 2.16 -9.15 -6.12
CA THR A 21 1.93 -9.59 -7.50
C THR A 21 0.59 -10.30 -7.65
N ASN A 22 -0.07 -10.65 -6.54
CA ASN A 22 -1.32 -11.39 -6.54
C ASN A 22 -2.51 -10.42 -6.59
N ARG A 23 -3.35 -10.56 -7.63
CA ARG A 23 -4.52 -9.70 -7.85
C ARG A 23 -5.59 -9.88 -6.77
N ILE A 24 -5.81 -11.10 -6.28
CA ILE A 24 -6.81 -11.41 -5.25
C ILE A 24 -6.39 -10.76 -3.93
N VAL A 25 -5.14 -11.00 -3.51
CA VAL A 25 -4.58 -10.41 -2.28
C VAL A 25 -4.63 -8.89 -2.35
N SER A 26 -4.31 -8.30 -3.52
CA SER A 26 -4.42 -6.86 -3.71
C SER A 26 -5.84 -6.33 -3.53
N ASN A 27 -6.86 -7.04 -4.00
CA ASN A 27 -8.25 -6.61 -3.87
C ASN A 27 -8.71 -6.71 -2.42
N ARG A 28 -8.49 -7.85 -1.76
CA ARG A 28 -8.80 -8.05 -0.33
C ARG A 28 -8.11 -7.01 0.56
N THR A 29 -6.84 -6.71 0.28
CA THR A 29 -6.12 -5.63 0.99
C THR A 29 -6.77 -4.26 0.78
N SER A 30 -7.29 -4.00 -0.43
CA SER A 30 -7.96 -2.72 -0.73
C SER A 30 -9.31 -2.64 -0.02
N GLU A 31 -10.10 -3.71 -0.06
CA GLU A 31 -11.39 -3.83 0.63
C GLU A 31 -11.22 -3.59 2.13
N LEU A 32 -10.26 -4.26 2.77
CA LEU A 32 -9.97 -4.08 4.19
C LEU A 32 -9.57 -2.63 4.54
N LEU A 33 -8.77 -1.96 3.69
CA LEU A 33 -8.41 -0.56 3.91
C LEU A 33 -9.62 0.37 3.75
N LEU A 34 -10.54 0.07 2.82
CA LEU A 34 -11.80 0.81 2.66
C LEU A 34 -12.73 0.63 3.86
N GLU A 35 -12.90 -0.60 4.33
CA GLU A 35 -13.72 -0.93 5.51
C GLU A 35 -13.25 -0.15 6.76
N GLN A 36 -11.93 0.00 6.90
CA GLN A 36 -11.32 0.74 8.02
C GLN A 36 -11.21 2.26 7.78
N SER A 37 -11.79 2.76 6.68
CA SER A 37 -11.77 4.18 6.28
C SER A 37 -10.35 4.76 6.18
N VAL A 38 -9.39 3.97 5.66
CA VAL A 38 -8.02 4.41 5.39
C VAL A 38 -7.91 4.84 3.93
N ALA A 39 -7.47 6.07 3.70
CA ALA A 39 -7.25 6.56 2.34
C ALA A 39 -5.96 5.94 1.76
N PHE A 40 -6.05 5.39 0.54
CA PHE A 40 -4.92 4.78 -0.16
C PHE A 40 -4.96 5.05 -1.66
N THR A 41 -3.79 4.93 -2.28
CA THR A 41 -3.60 4.91 -3.73
C THR A 41 -3.15 3.53 -4.16
N LYS A 42 -3.88 2.92 -5.11
CA LYS A 42 -3.57 1.61 -5.69
C LYS A 42 -3.10 1.79 -7.13
N SER A 43 -1.90 1.29 -7.44
CA SER A 43 -1.34 1.37 -8.79
C SER A 43 -0.68 0.07 -9.23
N TRP A 44 -0.82 -0.28 -10.50
CA TRP A 44 -0.15 -1.43 -11.11
C TRP A 44 1.05 -0.95 -11.94
N ARG A 45 2.26 -1.26 -11.49
CA ARG A 45 3.49 -0.91 -12.22
C ARG A 45 4.00 -2.11 -13.01
N ARG A 46 4.45 -1.86 -14.24
CA ARG A 46 5.10 -2.87 -15.08
C ARG A 46 6.50 -3.17 -14.50
N VAL A 47 6.83 -4.45 -14.40
CA VAL A 47 8.14 -4.92 -13.96
C VAL A 47 9.02 -5.14 -15.21
N PRO A 48 10.16 -4.43 -15.34
CA PRO A 48 11.12 -4.67 -16.41
C PRO A 48 11.59 -6.12 -16.41
N PHE A 49 11.82 -6.71 -17.59
CA PHE A 49 12.12 -8.14 -17.75
C PHE A 49 13.24 -8.63 -16.81
N PHE A 50 14.35 -7.90 -16.77
CA PHE A 50 15.51 -8.19 -15.92
C PHE A 50 15.24 -8.18 -14.41
N ARG A 51 14.17 -7.50 -13.95
CA ARG A 51 13.75 -7.48 -12.53
C ARG A 51 12.66 -8.50 -12.20
N ARG A 52 12.10 -9.22 -13.17
CA ARG A 52 10.98 -10.15 -12.93
C ARG A 52 11.37 -11.32 -12.05
N ARG A 53 12.64 -11.74 -12.01
CA ARG A 53 13.13 -12.77 -11.07
C ARG A 53 12.80 -12.43 -9.61
N ILE A 54 12.88 -11.15 -9.21
CA ILE A 54 12.58 -10.68 -7.84
C ILE A 54 11.08 -10.76 -7.50
N TYR A 55 10.25 -10.86 -8.52
CA TYR A 55 8.78 -10.90 -8.44
C TYR A 55 8.23 -12.25 -8.93
N ASN A 56 9.01 -13.34 -8.85
CA ASN A 56 8.61 -14.69 -9.25
C ASN A 56 8.07 -14.74 -10.70
N GLY A 57 8.71 -13.99 -11.61
CA GLY A 57 8.32 -13.93 -13.02
C GLY A 57 7.18 -12.95 -13.35
N ALA A 58 6.57 -12.30 -12.35
CA ALA A 58 5.44 -11.41 -12.57
C ALA A 58 5.80 -10.21 -13.47
N SER A 59 4.94 -9.92 -14.45
CA SER A 59 5.10 -8.80 -15.39
C SER A 59 4.62 -7.46 -14.82
N ARG A 60 3.81 -7.49 -13.75
CA ARG A 60 3.27 -6.32 -13.05
C ARG A 60 3.27 -6.56 -11.55
N VAL A 61 3.41 -5.48 -10.78
CA VAL A 61 3.29 -5.48 -9.32
C VAL A 61 2.29 -4.41 -8.91
N CYS A 62 1.40 -4.75 -7.99
CA CYS A 62 0.52 -3.81 -7.34
C CYS A 62 1.25 -3.11 -6.21
N ILE A 63 1.13 -1.80 -6.15
CA ILE A 63 1.69 -0.94 -5.10
C ILE A 63 0.52 -0.21 -4.45
N ILE A 64 0.37 -0.44 -3.15
CA ILE A 64 -0.59 0.27 -2.31
C ILE A 64 0.20 1.29 -1.48
N SER A 65 -0.14 2.57 -1.65
CA SER A 65 0.49 3.69 -0.96
C SER A 65 -0.52 4.44 -0.13
N ILE A 66 -0.08 5.03 0.98
CA ILE A 66 -0.93 5.73 1.94
C ILE A 66 -0.21 6.98 2.42
N ASN A 67 -0.95 7.91 3.00
CA ASN A 67 -0.33 9.04 3.66
C ASN A 67 0.56 8.57 4.83
N ARG A 68 1.78 9.10 4.95
CA ARG A 68 2.74 8.74 6.01
C ARG A 68 2.15 8.80 7.42
N THR A 69 1.24 9.72 7.70
CA THR A 69 0.61 9.87 9.03
C THR A 69 -0.27 8.68 9.42
N GLN A 70 -0.79 7.94 8.43
CA GLN A 70 -1.65 6.77 8.65
C GLN A 70 -0.87 5.46 8.65
N TYR A 71 0.45 5.50 8.44
CA TYR A 71 1.27 4.31 8.24
C TYR A 71 1.17 3.30 9.38
N SER A 72 1.37 3.73 10.63
CA SER A 72 1.30 2.83 11.79
C SER A 72 -0.07 2.19 11.94
N ARG A 73 -1.16 2.94 11.67
CA ARG A 73 -2.53 2.44 11.74
C ARG A 73 -2.81 1.43 10.62
N ALA A 74 -2.49 1.80 9.39
CA ALA A 74 -2.67 0.94 8.23
C ALA A 74 -1.88 -0.36 8.36
N ARG A 75 -0.68 -0.31 8.95
CA ARG A 75 0.15 -1.48 9.19
C ARG A 75 -0.54 -2.50 10.10
N ARG A 76 -1.16 -2.04 11.20
CA ARG A 76 -1.95 -2.87 12.11
C ARG A 76 -3.21 -3.43 11.44
N ILE A 77 -3.84 -2.65 10.57
CA ILE A 77 -5.01 -3.11 9.81
C ILE A 77 -4.61 -4.29 8.91
N LEU A 78 -3.43 -4.26 8.29
CA LEU A 78 -2.98 -5.40 7.49
C LEU A 78 -2.86 -6.70 8.29
N ASP A 79 -2.60 -6.63 9.60
CA ASP A 79 -2.50 -7.82 10.46
C ASP A 79 -3.88 -8.50 10.66
N LEU A 80 -4.99 -7.87 10.24
CA LEU A 80 -6.32 -8.47 10.21
C LEU A 80 -6.57 -9.35 8.96
N LEU A 81 -5.67 -9.32 7.97
CA LEU A 81 -5.78 -10.22 6.81
C LEU A 81 -5.55 -11.67 7.24
N GLU A 82 -6.19 -12.60 6.54
CA GLU A 82 -5.85 -14.03 6.65
C GLU A 82 -4.34 -14.22 6.45
N GLU A 83 -3.74 -15.08 7.26
CA GLU A 83 -2.28 -15.32 7.25
C GLU A 83 -1.76 -15.68 5.84
N ARG A 84 -2.54 -16.46 5.09
CA ARG A 84 -2.26 -16.83 3.69
C ARG A 84 -2.07 -15.61 2.79
N ASP A 85 -2.91 -14.59 2.95
CA ASP A 85 -2.89 -13.38 2.16
C ASP A 85 -1.82 -12.40 2.66
N TYR A 86 -1.70 -12.29 3.99
CA TYR A 86 -0.66 -11.49 4.63
C TYR A 86 0.75 -11.88 4.16
N ASN A 87 1.04 -13.19 4.14
CA ASN A 87 2.33 -13.73 3.71
C ASN A 87 2.65 -13.48 2.23
N ARG A 88 1.65 -13.08 1.43
CA ARG A 88 1.81 -12.72 0.01
C ARG A 88 2.00 -11.21 -0.20
N LEU A 89 2.03 -10.42 0.87
CA LEU A 89 2.38 -9.00 0.85
C LEU A 89 3.87 -8.80 1.10
N LYS A 90 4.52 -7.99 0.26
CA LYS A 90 5.84 -7.42 0.54
C LYS A 90 5.67 -6.07 1.18
N LEU A 91 5.86 -6.02 2.49
CA LEU A 91 5.64 -4.85 3.31
C LEU A 91 6.81 -3.87 3.17
N ASN A 92 6.51 -2.59 3.12
CA ASN A 92 7.56 -1.58 3.19
C ASN A 92 7.97 -1.40 4.66
N VAL A 93 9.19 -0.92 4.92
CA VAL A 93 9.64 -0.50 6.24
C VAL A 93 10.17 0.93 6.08
N ILE A 94 9.84 1.81 7.02
CA ILE A 94 10.09 3.26 6.96
C ILE A 94 10.79 3.70 8.24
#